data_AF-A0A958KSW6-F1
#
_entry.id   AF-A0A958KSW6-F1
#
_cell.length_a   1.000
_cell.length_b   1.000
_cell.length_c   1.000
_cell.angle_alpha   90.00
_cell.angle_beta   90.00
_cell.angle_gamma   90.00
#
_symmetry.space_group_name_H-M   'P 1'
#
loop_
_entity.id
_entity.type
_entity.pdbx_description
1 polymer ?
#
loop_
_entity_poly.entity_id
_entity_poly.type
_entity_poly.pdbx_seq_one_letter_code
_entity_poly.pdbx_strand_id
1 'polypeptide(L)'
;MYKSDLPIHSVLISPIHLAEQLKVELEGVQYTQEDLIFFVHEQTDKKWIWPNTVWLEPKVLKIESIKDASNKLRSIFRGAWQSYTPYLHRRTKLIEENIKVFKPKRYNYLDNLSPFAEWMLLDETTILYSLRTSANAPMGQVEFNEDKTSPPSRAYLKLWETFTCHISPPTNNDIVMDLGACPGGWTWVLKNHASKVISVDKAPLDKKILAASNVTYLAQDAFKLRKEDVPEVSWLLSDIACYPEKLLELVQYWMTADTIKTFVCTVKLQDKFNPSLVEDFQKIPNSKLFHLYQNKNELTWILQR
;
A
#
# COMPACT_ATOMS: atom_id res chain seq x y z
N MET A 1 16.34 24.54 -2.65
CA MET A 1 15.44 25.09 -3.66
C MET A 1 15.62 24.25 -4.91
N TYR A 2 14.53 23.91 -5.56
CA TYR A 2 14.51 23.13 -6.80
C TYR A 2 15.18 23.91 -7.94
N LYS A 3 15.98 23.24 -8.78
CA LYS A 3 16.88 23.90 -9.75
C LYS A 3 16.70 23.46 -11.20
N SER A 4 15.64 22.72 -11.53
CA SER A 4 15.40 22.25 -12.90
C SER A 4 14.27 23.04 -13.56
N ASP A 5 14.46 23.35 -14.84
CA ASP A 5 13.46 24.02 -15.69
C ASP A 5 12.55 23.03 -16.44
N LEU A 6 12.77 21.72 -16.25
CA LEU A 6 11.98 20.68 -16.89
C LEU A 6 10.56 20.64 -16.31
N PRO A 7 9.53 20.37 -17.13
CA PRO A 7 8.18 20.18 -16.64
C PRO A 7 8.12 18.99 -15.67
N ILE A 8 7.30 19.11 -14.62
CA ILE A 8 7.07 18.03 -13.65
C ILE A 8 5.76 17.35 -14.01
N HIS A 9 5.82 16.10 -14.44
CA HIS A 9 4.66 15.30 -14.82
C HIS A 9 4.12 14.44 -13.68
N SER A 10 4.98 14.03 -12.74
CA SER A 10 4.62 13.29 -11.53
C SER A 10 5.65 13.53 -10.44
N VAL A 11 5.23 13.37 -9.18
CA VAL A 11 6.12 13.42 -8.02
C VAL A 11 5.98 12.11 -7.27
N LEU A 12 7.06 11.35 -7.14
CA LEU A 12 7.08 10.07 -6.42
C LEU A 12 7.77 10.30 -5.09
N ILE A 13 7.13 9.87 -4.00
CA ILE A 13 7.70 9.95 -2.65
C ILE A 13 8.13 8.56 -2.23
N SER A 14 9.44 8.38 -2.04
CA SER A 14 10.05 7.10 -1.68
C SER A 14 9.83 6.76 -0.20
N PRO A 15 9.68 5.47 0.15
CA PRO A 15 9.95 5.00 1.50
C PRO A 15 11.42 5.24 1.86
N ILE A 16 11.69 5.59 3.13
CA ILE A 16 13.02 5.99 3.64
C ILE A 16 14.11 4.95 3.33
N HIS A 17 13.77 3.66 3.41
CA HIS A 17 14.71 2.55 3.29
C HIS A 17 14.68 1.84 1.93
N LEU A 18 13.89 2.35 0.98
CA LEU A 18 13.61 1.65 -0.29
C LEU A 18 13.84 2.53 -1.53
N ALA A 19 14.58 3.63 -1.38
CA ALA A 19 14.91 4.53 -2.48
C ALA A 19 15.69 3.84 -3.61
N GLU A 20 16.53 2.85 -3.29
CA GLU A 20 17.28 2.10 -4.31
C GLU A 20 16.37 1.21 -5.17
N GLN A 21 15.33 0.62 -4.59
CA GLN A 21 14.33 -0.14 -5.32
C GLN A 21 13.53 0.76 -6.26
N LEU A 22 13.16 1.96 -5.81
CA LEU A 22 12.51 2.94 -6.65
C LEU A 22 13.42 3.43 -7.79
N LYS A 23 14.73 3.59 -7.56
CA LYS A 23 15.69 3.92 -8.62
C LYS A 23 15.77 2.86 -9.71
N VAL A 24 15.78 1.57 -9.33
CA VAL A 24 15.69 0.46 -10.30
C VAL A 24 14.39 0.55 -11.10
N GLU A 25 13.28 0.87 -10.43
CA GLU A 25 12.01 1.10 -11.10
C GLU A 25 12.02 2.33 -12.02
N LEU A 26 12.82 3.35 -11.75
CA LEU A 26 12.96 4.55 -12.58
C LEU A 26 14.02 4.41 -13.70
N GLU A 27 14.61 3.22 -13.91
CA GLU A 27 15.55 3.01 -15.01
C GLU A 27 14.91 3.36 -16.36
N GLY A 28 15.60 4.21 -17.12
CA GLY A 28 15.13 4.71 -18.42
C GLY A 28 14.18 5.92 -18.35
N VAL A 29 13.79 6.38 -17.16
CA VAL A 29 12.88 7.52 -16.96
C VAL A 29 13.66 8.79 -16.67
N GLN A 30 13.31 9.90 -17.31
CA GLN A 30 13.91 11.19 -16.98
C GLN A 30 13.37 11.74 -15.66
N TYR A 31 14.21 11.88 -14.64
CA TYR A 31 13.82 12.43 -13.34
C TYR A 31 14.94 13.27 -12.68
N THR A 32 14.54 14.11 -11.72
CA THR A 32 15.45 14.73 -10.73
C THR A 32 15.08 14.24 -9.34
N GLN A 33 16.08 14.04 -8.47
CA GLN A 33 15.88 13.57 -7.11
C GLN A 33 16.33 14.63 -6.10
N GLU A 34 15.51 14.86 -5.09
CA GLU A 34 15.82 15.69 -3.93
C GLU A 34 15.35 14.97 -2.67
N ASP A 35 16.31 14.51 -1.85
CA ASP A 35 16.03 13.67 -0.68
C ASP A 35 15.23 12.40 -1.07
N LEU A 36 14.02 12.20 -0.54
CA LEU A 36 13.13 11.08 -0.85
C LEU A 36 12.13 11.39 -1.98
N ILE A 37 12.24 12.55 -2.62
CA ILE A 37 11.35 12.98 -3.70
C ILE A 37 12.02 12.74 -5.05
N PHE A 38 11.26 12.16 -5.97
CA PHE A 38 11.63 11.99 -7.36
C PHE A 38 10.64 12.76 -8.23
N PHE A 39 11.12 13.83 -8.87
CA PHE A 39 10.36 14.62 -9.84
C PHE A 39 10.54 14.02 -11.22
N VAL A 40 9.48 13.45 -11.79
CA VAL A 40 9.51 12.82 -13.11
C VAL A 40 9.21 13.86 -14.19
N HIS A 41 10.05 13.89 -15.23
CA HIS A 41 10.09 14.92 -16.28
C HIS A 41 9.50 14.49 -17.62
N GLU A 42 8.91 13.31 -17.66
CA GLU A 42 8.25 12.75 -18.84
C GLU A 42 6.86 12.20 -18.50
N GLN A 43 5.99 12.17 -19.50
CA GLN A 43 4.70 11.48 -19.38
C GLN A 43 4.92 9.98 -19.49
N THR A 44 4.27 9.22 -18.61
CA THR A 44 4.37 7.77 -18.59
C THR A 44 3.10 7.13 -18.06
N ASP A 45 2.71 6.01 -18.68
CA ASP A 45 1.61 5.17 -18.21
C ASP A 45 2.10 4.08 -17.23
N LYS A 46 3.37 4.15 -16.82
CA LYS A 46 3.97 3.19 -15.91
C LYS A 46 3.25 3.23 -14.56
N LYS A 47 2.85 2.05 -14.08
CA LYS A 47 2.31 1.87 -12.74
C LYS A 47 3.47 1.64 -11.77
N TRP A 48 3.66 2.60 -10.88
CA TRP A 48 4.72 2.55 -9.88
C TRP A 48 4.37 1.60 -8.74
N ILE A 49 5.33 0.79 -8.32
CA ILE A 49 5.22 -0.22 -7.27
C ILE A 49 5.72 0.34 -5.94
N TRP A 50 6.90 0.97 -5.95
CA TRP A 50 7.66 1.29 -4.74
C TRP A 50 7.36 2.61 -4.04
N PRO A 51 6.89 3.69 -4.69
CA PRO A 51 6.61 4.94 -3.99
C PRO A 51 5.52 4.73 -2.94
N ASN A 52 5.68 5.34 -1.76
CA ASN A 52 4.60 5.43 -0.77
C ASN A 52 3.38 6.14 -1.39
N THR A 53 3.63 7.19 -2.16
CA THR A 53 2.60 7.94 -2.88
C THR A 53 3.18 8.55 -4.15
N VAL A 54 2.31 8.73 -5.14
CA VAL A 54 2.57 9.41 -6.40
C VAL A 54 1.59 10.56 -6.54
N TRP A 55 2.09 11.77 -6.73
CA TRP A 55 1.27 12.93 -7.06
C TRP A 55 0.88 12.84 -8.52
N LEU A 56 -0.42 12.64 -8.75
CA LEU A 56 -1.01 12.59 -10.07
C LEU A 56 -1.34 14.02 -10.50
N GLU A 57 -1.04 14.37 -11.74
CA GLU A 57 -1.35 15.70 -12.32
C GLU A 57 -0.88 16.89 -11.46
N PRO A 58 0.41 16.93 -11.03
CA PRO A 58 0.90 18.02 -10.20
C PRO A 58 0.81 19.36 -10.94
N LYS A 59 0.46 20.42 -10.21
CA LYS A 59 0.26 21.78 -10.74
C LYS A 59 1.17 22.78 -10.05
N VAL A 60 1.68 23.70 -10.85
CA VAL A 60 2.51 24.80 -10.40
C VAL A 60 1.65 26.01 -10.07
N LEU A 61 1.91 26.66 -8.94
CA LEU A 61 1.20 27.83 -8.45
C LEU A 61 2.21 28.91 -8.05
N LYS A 62 2.17 30.07 -8.72
CA LYS A 62 2.98 31.24 -8.37
C LYS A 62 2.36 32.00 -7.20
N ILE A 63 3.20 32.41 -6.26
CA ILE A 63 2.82 33.12 -5.04
C ILE A 63 3.70 34.37 -4.83
N GLU A 64 3.10 35.43 -4.31
CA GLU A 64 3.82 36.69 -4.02
C GLU A 64 4.18 36.82 -2.53
N SER A 65 3.40 36.17 -1.66
CA SER A 65 3.59 36.22 -0.22
C SER A 65 3.02 34.98 0.47
N ILE A 66 3.31 34.81 1.76
CA ILE A 66 2.70 33.76 2.61
C ILE A 66 1.17 33.89 2.63
N LYS A 67 0.66 35.13 2.71
CA LYS A 67 -0.78 35.39 2.74
C LYS A 67 -1.44 35.00 1.41
N ASP A 68 -0.83 35.41 0.29
CA ASP A 68 -1.27 35.05 -1.06
C ASP A 68 -1.29 33.52 -1.26
N ALA A 69 -0.22 32.83 -0.88
CA ALA A 69 -0.13 31.37 -0.91
C ALA A 69 -1.30 30.70 -0.17
N SER A 70 -1.54 31.10 1.08
CA SER A 70 -2.62 30.53 1.89
C SER A 70 -4.01 30.81 1.30
N ASN A 71 -4.24 32.01 0.74
CA ASN A 71 -5.50 32.38 0.07
C ASN A 71 -5.75 31.48 -1.15
N LYS A 72 -4.73 31.34 -2.01
CA LYS A 72 -4.82 30.53 -3.23
C LYS A 72 -5.06 29.05 -2.91
N LEU A 73 -4.32 28.48 -1.96
CA LEU A 73 -4.53 27.08 -1.54
C LEU A 73 -5.96 26.86 -1.01
N ARG A 74 -6.48 27.74 -0.14
CA ARG A 74 -7.88 27.64 0.34
C ARG A 74 -8.91 27.76 -0.77
N SER A 75 -8.64 28.58 -1.78
CA SER A 75 -9.52 28.74 -2.94
C SER A 75 -9.53 27.48 -3.83
N ILE A 76 -8.40 26.79 -3.95
CA ILE A 76 -8.25 25.57 -4.74
C ILE A 76 -8.90 24.37 -4.03
N PHE A 77 -8.64 24.20 -2.74
CA PHE A 77 -9.17 23.08 -1.97
C PHE A 77 -9.42 23.49 -0.51
N ARG A 78 -10.67 23.29 -0.07
CA ARG A 78 -11.12 23.62 1.30
C ARG A 78 -10.85 22.51 2.31
N GLY A 79 -10.40 21.33 1.85
CA GLY A 79 -10.09 20.19 2.71
C GLY A 79 -8.72 20.32 3.39
N ALA A 80 -8.22 19.20 3.93
CA ALA A 80 -6.96 19.18 4.66
C ALA A 80 -5.76 19.08 3.70
N TRP A 81 -4.78 19.96 3.88
CA TRP A 81 -3.54 19.95 3.13
C TRP A 81 -2.43 19.23 3.88
N GLN A 82 -1.66 18.40 3.20
CA GLN A 82 -0.42 17.81 3.67
C GLN A 82 0.75 18.47 2.94
N SER A 83 1.72 19.02 3.67
CA SER A 83 2.93 19.56 3.05
C SER A 83 4.04 18.51 2.99
N TYR A 84 4.85 18.56 1.94
CA TYR A 84 6.23 18.07 1.97
C TYR A 84 7.16 19.27 2.03
N THR A 85 8.19 19.19 2.88
CA THR A 85 9.01 20.35 3.18
C THR A 85 10.49 20.00 3.06
N PRO A 86 11.02 19.84 1.83
CA PRO A 86 12.45 19.59 1.62
C PRO A 86 13.29 20.86 1.85
N TYR A 87 12.64 22.03 1.70
CA TYR A 87 13.22 23.35 1.85
C TYR A 87 12.23 24.26 2.58
N LEU A 88 12.70 25.46 2.95
CA LEU A 88 11.84 26.59 3.35
C LEU A 88 10.90 26.28 4.53
N HIS A 89 11.33 25.45 5.48
CA HIS A 89 10.53 24.96 6.61
C HIS A 89 9.72 26.04 7.33
N ARG A 90 10.36 27.18 7.64
CA ARG A 90 9.70 28.30 8.31
C ARG A 90 8.57 28.89 7.45
N ARG A 91 8.78 29.04 6.14
CA ARG A 91 7.79 29.61 5.22
C ARG A 91 6.61 28.66 5.05
N THR A 92 6.86 27.36 4.89
CA THR A 92 5.80 26.34 4.85
C THR A 92 4.93 26.39 6.10
N LYS A 93 5.55 26.40 7.29
CA LYS A 93 4.82 26.49 8.57
C LYS A 93 3.93 27.73 8.67
N LEU A 94 4.42 28.89 8.24
CA LEU A 94 3.62 30.14 8.25
C LEU A 94 2.42 30.09 7.28
N ILE A 95 2.55 29.38 6.16
CA ILE A 95 1.42 29.14 5.24
C ILE A 95 0.42 28.18 5.90
N GLU A 96 0.92 27.10 6.52
CA GLU A 96 0.14 26.08 7.23
C GLU A 96 -0.73 26.65 8.36
N GLU A 97 -0.21 27.63 9.11
CA GLU A 97 -0.94 28.34 10.17
C GLU A 97 -2.25 29.00 9.67
N ASN A 98 -2.37 29.22 8.35
CA ASN A 98 -3.52 29.88 7.75
C ASN A 98 -4.42 28.93 6.95
N ILE A 99 -4.03 27.67 6.72
CA ILE A 99 -4.84 26.71 5.96
C ILE A 99 -5.28 25.54 6.84
N LYS A 100 -6.28 24.77 6.40
CA LYS A 100 -6.62 23.52 7.08
C LYS A 100 -5.53 22.51 6.74
N VAL A 101 -4.73 22.13 7.73
CA VAL A 101 -3.70 21.10 7.58
C VAL A 101 -4.20 19.74 8.05
N PHE A 102 -3.69 18.69 7.42
CA PHE A 102 -3.85 17.33 7.91
C PHE A 102 -3.11 17.21 9.24
N LYS A 103 -3.75 16.61 10.24
CA LYS A 103 -3.11 16.32 11.53
C LYS A 103 -2.67 14.86 11.51
N PRO A 104 -1.37 14.56 11.72
CA PRO A 104 -0.90 13.19 11.84
C PRO A 104 -1.76 12.46 12.87
N LYS A 105 -2.42 11.39 12.44
CA LYS A 105 -3.31 10.60 13.28
C LYS A 105 -3.01 9.15 12.98
N ARG A 106 -2.92 8.35 14.05
CA ARG A 106 -3.06 6.91 13.91
C ARG A 106 -4.50 6.57 13.57
N TYR A 107 -4.68 5.79 12.52
CA TYR A 107 -5.98 5.31 12.06
C TYR A 107 -6.44 4.12 12.89
N ASN A 108 -7.74 3.95 13.05
CA ASN A 108 -8.28 2.65 13.41
C ASN A 108 -8.47 1.82 12.14
N TYR A 109 -8.58 0.50 12.34
CA TYR A 109 -8.88 -0.41 11.26
C TYR A 109 -10.23 -0.04 10.58
N LEU A 110 -10.22 0.09 9.25
CA LEU A 110 -11.37 0.51 8.42
C LEU A 110 -11.85 1.95 8.66
N ASP A 111 -11.03 2.82 9.26
CA ASP A 111 -11.33 4.25 9.33
C ASP A 111 -11.51 4.81 7.90
N ASN A 112 -12.52 5.65 7.71
CA ASN A 112 -12.69 6.39 6.45
C ASN A 112 -11.61 7.48 6.34
N LEU A 113 -10.77 7.38 5.33
CA LEU A 113 -9.68 8.32 5.08
C LEU A 113 -10.24 9.60 4.44
N SER A 114 -10.15 10.71 5.18
CA SER A 114 -10.69 12.00 4.72
C SER A 114 -9.92 12.50 3.48
N PRO A 115 -10.61 13.13 2.50
CA PRO A 115 -9.95 13.72 1.36
C PRO A 115 -8.87 14.72 1.77
N PHE A 116 -7.73 14.65 1.11
CA PHE A 116 -6.59 15.53 1.30
C PHE A 116 -6.00 15.98 -0.03
N ALA A 117 -5.15 16.98 0.03
CA ALA A 117 -4.32 17.41 -1.08
C ALA A 117 -2.89 17.59 -0.58
N GLU A 118 -1.91 17.41 -1.46
CA GLU A 118 -0.50 17.49 -1.11
C GLU A 118 0.16 18.68 -1.80
N TRP A 119 1.13 19.32 -1.13
CA TRP A 119 1.82 20.47 -1.68
C TRP A 119 3.24 20.63 -1.13
N MET A 120 4.09 21.35 -1.85
CA MET A 120 5.43 21.74 -1.40
C MET A 120 5.85 23.07 -2.00
N LEU A 121 6.84 23.72 -1.38
CA LEU A 121 7.53 24.87 -1.98
C LEU A 121 8.73 24.37 -2.78
N LEU A 122 8.75 24.69 -4.09
CA LEU A 122 9.93 24.48 -4.92
C LEU A 122 10.99 25.58 -4.66
N ASP A 123 10.50 26.81 -4.46
CA ASP A 123 11.26 28.01 -4.12
C ASP A 123 10.37 28.98 -3.31
N GLU A 124 10.86 30.19 -3.01
CA GLU A 124 10.15 31.18 -2.19
C GLU A 124 8.83 31.70 -2.81
N THR A 125 8.69 31.54 -4.12
CA THR A 125 7.63 32.11 -4.97
C THR A 125 6.81 31.06 -5.73
N THR A 126 7.14 29.77 -5.57
CA THR A 126 6.52 28.68 -6.35
C THR A 126 6.08 27.54 -5.45
N ILE A 127 4.78 27.24 -5.49
CA ILE A 127 4.19 26.02 -4.93
C ILE A 127 4.03 24.98 -6.04
N LEU A 128 4.35 23.73 -5.73
CA LEU A 128 3.87 22.57 -6.46
C LEU A 128 2.81 21.88 -5.61
N TYR A 129 1.68 21.49 -6.20
CA TYR A 129 0.63 20.79 -5.48
C TYR A 129 -0.05 19.72 -6.32
N SER A 130 -0.69 18.76 -5.67
CA SER A 130 -1.62 17.84 -6.31
C SER A 130 -2.87 17.62 -5.46
N LEU A 131 -4.01 17.53 -6.14
CA LEU A 131 -5.30 17.18 -5.54
C LEU A 131 -5.60 15.68 -5.62
N ARG A 132 -4.72 14.89 -6.27
CA ARG A 132 -4.93 13.47 -6.52
C ARG A 132 -3.61 12.72 -6.31
N THR A 133 -3.66 11.72 -5.45
CA THR A 133 -2.51 10.86 -5.17
C THR A 133 -2.82 9.39 -5.48
N SER A 134 -1.79 8.57 -5.71
CA SER A 134 -1.98 7.13 -5.83
C SER A 134 -2.34 6.46 -4.50
N ALA A 135 -1.95 7.06 -3.37
CA ALA A 135 -2.28 6.59 -2.03
C ALA A 135 -3.55 7.27 -1.48
N ASN A 136 -4.27 6.55 -0.62
CA ASN A 136 -5.48 7.05 0.07
C ASN A 136 -5.18 7.67 1.44
N ALA A 137 -3.92 7.71 1.85
CA ALA A 137 -3.47 8.40 3.04
C ALA A 137 -2.39 9.44 2.68
N PRO A 138 -2.32 10.57 3.41
CA PRO A 138 -1.26 11.54 3.22
C PRO A 138 0.12 10.90 3.31
N MET A 139 1.02 11.28 2.40
CA MET A 139 2.38 10.76 2.27
C MET A 139 2.46 9.25 1.99
N GLY A 140 1.32 8.60 1.73
CA GLY A 140 1.23 7.13 1.71
C GLY A 140 1.50 6.48 3.06
N GLN A 141 1.41 7.23 4.16
CA GLN A 141 1.74 6.73 5.50
C GLN A 141 0.47 6.32 6.25
N VAL A 142 0.37 5.02 6.54
CA VAL A 142 -0.79 4.44 7.24
C VAL A 142 -0.34 3.83 8.56
N GLU A 143 -0.30 4.64 9.61
CA GLU A 143 -0.05 4.18 10.97
C GLU A 143 -1.35 3.84 11.69
N PHE A 144 -1.44 2.66 12.28
CA PHE A 144 -2.64 2.22 13.00
C PHE A 144 -2.51 2.36 14.52
N ASN A 145 -3.66 2.49 15.19
CA ASN A 145 -3.79 2.20 16.61
C ASN A 145 -3.76 0.68 16.80
N GLU A 146 -2.55 0.14 16.94
CA GLU A 146 -2.30 -1.31 16.97
C GLU A 146 -2.85 -2.00 18.23
N ASP A 147 -3.41 -3.19 18.05
CA ASP A 147 -3.51 -4.19 19.11
C ASP A 147 -2.19 -4.96 19.19
N LYS A 148 -1.46 -4.82 20.30
CA LYS A 148 -0.15 -5.44 20.51
C LYS A 148 -0.21 -6.70 21.37
N THR A 149 -1.39 -7.13 21.80
CA THR A 149 -1.57 -8.20 22.80
C THR A 149 -2.43 -9.35 22.30
N SER A 150 -3.48 -9.08 21.52
CA SER A 150 -4.38 -10.12 21.02
C SER A 150 -3.85 -10.89 19.81
N PRO A 151 -3.33 -10.25 18.74
CA PRO A 151 -2.83 -10.97 17.58
C PRO A 151 -1.48 -11.64 17.86
N PRO A 152 -1.24 -12.86 17.30
CA PRO A 152 -0.03 -13.62 17.59
C PRO A 152 1.24 -13.11 16.87
N SER A 153 1.09 -12.20 15.91
CA SER A 153 2.21 -11.55 15.21
C SER A 153 1.74 -10.18 14.69
N ARG A 154 2.66 -9.25 14.37
CA ARG A 154 2.32 -7.93 13.77
C ARG A 154 2.02 -7.99 12.26
N ALA A 155 2.07 -9.17 11.62
CA ALA A 155 1.80 -9.31 10.19
C ALA A 155 0.35 -8.94 9.81
N TYR A 156 -0.57 -8.93 10.78
CA TYR A 156 -1.97 -8.51 10.59
C TYR A 156 -2.10 -7.09 10.04
N LEU A 157 -1.13 -6.22 10.29
CA LEU A 157 -1.16 -4.82 9.85
C LEU A 157 -1.18 -4.69 8.33
N LYS A 158 -0.60 -5.65 7.60
CA LYS A 158 -0.67 -5.70 6.13
C LYS A 158 -2.11 -5.87 5.66
N LEU A 159 -2.90 -6.74 6.31
CA LEU A 159 -4.31 -6.89 5.99
C LEU A 159 -5.12 -5.69 6.43
N TRP A 160 -4.82 -5.10 7.59
CA TRP A 160 -5.46 -3.85 8.00
C TRP A 160 -5.26 -2.75 6.97
N GLU A 161 -4.03 -2.55 6.49
CA GLU A 161 -3.74 -1.56 5.45
C GLU A 161 -4.41 -1.91 4.13
N THR A 162 -4.33 -3.17 3.70
CA THR A 162 -4.99 -3.68 2.49
C THR A 162 -6.48 -3.38 2.51
N PHE A 163 -7.16 -3.71 3.61
CA PHE A 163 -8.60 -3.56 3.74
C PHE A 163 -9.06 -2.12 4.01
N THR A 164 -8.18 -1.29 4.56
CA THR A 164 -8.49 0.14 4.79
C THR A 164 -8.26 0.95 3.52
N CYS A 165 -7.24 0.60 2.73
CA CYS A 165 -6.76 1.46 1.63
C CYS A 165 -7.07 0.93 0.23
N HIS A 166 -7.24 -0.38 0.02
CA HIS A 166 -7.24 -0.94 -1.34
C HIS A 166 -8.50 -1.70 -1.72
N ILE A 167 -9.06 -2.51 -0.82
CA ILE A 167 -10.26 -3.34 -1.07
C ILE A 167 -11.08 -3.47 0.22
N SER A 168 -12.36 -3.81 0.14
CA SER A 168 -13.13 -4.16 1.35
C SER A 168 -12.72 -5.53 1.89
N PRO A 169 -12.80 -5.78 3.22
CA PRO A 169 -12.58 -7.11 3.77
C PRO A 169 -13.66 -8.10 3.31
N PRO A 170 -13.44 -9.43 3.47
CA PRO A 170 -14.48 -10.42 3.26
C PRO A 170 -15.70 -10.14 4.15
N THR A 171 -16.82 -10.75 3.81
CA THR A 171 -18.09 -10.66 4.54
C THR A 171 -18.43 -11.98 5.21
N ASN A 172 -19.49 -12.00 6.02
CA ASN A 172 -19.98 -13.22 6.65
C ASN A 172 -20.66 -14.20 5.67
N ASN A 173 -20.63 -13.92 4.37
CA ASN A 173 -21.00 -14.86 3.31
C ASN A 173 -19.77 -15.56 2.70
N ASP A 174 -18.56 -15.07 3.01
CA ASP A 174 -17.33 -15.57 2.42
C ASP A 174 -16.73 -16.72 3.24
N ILE A 175 -16.23 -17.73 2.54
CA ILE A 175 -15.31 -18.73 3.10
C ILE A 175 -13.93 -18.37 2.59
N VAL A 176 -12.99 -18.19 3.51
CA VAL A 176 -11.66 -17.66 3.19
C VAL A 176 -10.58 -18.67 3.54
N MET A 177 -9.56 -18.78 2.70
CA MET A 177 -8.41 -19.64 2.93
C MET A 177 -7.16 -18.79 3.19
N ASP A 178 -6.49 -19.03 4.31
CA ASP A 178 -5.23 -18.40 4.72
C ASP A 178 -4.09 -19.41 4.60
N LEU A 179 -3.27 -19.28 3.55
CA LEU A 179 -2.17 -20.18 3.24
C LEU A 179 -0.86 -19.69 3.88
N GLY A 180 -0.22 -20.56 4.66
CA GLY A 180 0.95 -20.18 5.48
C GLY A 180 0.54 -19.43 6.74
N ALA A 181 -0.54 -19.89 7.37
CA ALA A 181 -1.23 -19.11 8.38
C ALA A 181 -0.45 -18.97 9.70
N CYS A 182 0.58 -19.77 9.98
CA CYS A 182 1.27 -19.75 11.28
C CYS A 182 1.98 -18.40 11.51
N PRO A 183 1.86 -17.77 12.71
CA PRO A 183 1.15 -18.24 13.90
C PRO A 183 -0.33 -17.80 13.99
N GLY A 184 -0.87 -17.13 12.97
CA GLY A 184 -2.28 -16.78 12.84
C GLY A 184 -2.56 -15.28 12.76
N GLY A 185 -1.59 -14.47 12.34
CA GLY A 185 -1.75 -13.00 12.27
C GLY A 185 -2.84 -12.57 11.29
N TRP A 186 -2.84 -13.15 10.08
CA TRP A 186 -3.86 -12.88 9.06
C TRP A 186 -5.19 -13.55 9.42
N THR A 187 -5.15 -14.82 9.82
CA THR A 187 -6.30 -15.54 10.38
C THR A 187 -7.01 -14.75 11.49
N TRP A 188 -6.27 -14.04 12.36
CA TRP A 188 -6.84 -13.21 13.42
C TRP A 188 -7.70 -12.05 12.90
N VAL A 189 -7.32 -11.44 11.77
CA VAL A 189 -8.14 -10.42 11.11
C VAL A 189 -9.36 -11.08 10.48
N LEU A 190 -9.10 -12.11 9.66
CA LEU A 190 -10.10 -12.76 8.81
C LEU A 190 -11.26 -13.36 9.61
N LYS A 191 -11.00 -13.94 10.79
CA LYS A 191 -12.05 -14.56 11.62
C LYS A 191 -13.11 -13.58 12.12
N ASN A 192 -12.82 -12.27 12.12
CA ASN A 192 -13.78 -11.24 12.52
C ASN A 192 -14.70 -10.80 11.37
N HIS A 193 -14.47 -11.32 10.16
CA HIS A 193 -15.14 -10.90 8.94
C HIS A 193 -15.82 -12.06 8.22
N ALA A 194 -15.09 -13.15 8.01
CA ALA A 194 -15.53 -14.29 7.22
C ALA A 194 -16.49 -15.22 7.97
N SER A 195 -17.34 -15.92 7.23
CA SER A 195 -18.18 -17.00 7.77
C SER A 195 -17.33 -18.14 8.35
N LYS A 196 -16.24 -18.47 7.64
CA LYS A 196 -15.30 -19.54 7.98
C LYS A 196 -13.91 -19.20 7.43
N VAL A 197 -12.89 -19.45 8.24
CA VAL A 197 -11.47 -19.32 7.87
C VAL A 197 -10.84 -20.71 7.86
N ILE A 198 -10.23 -21.08 6.74
CA ILE A 198 -9.44 -22.31 6.58
C ILE A 198 -7.97 -21.91 6.61
N SER A 199 -7.31 -22.17 7.73
CA SER A 199 -5.93 -21.81 7.96
C SER A 199 -5.04 -23.01 7.69
N VAL A 200 -4.14 -22.90 6.72
CA VAL A 200 -3.30 -24.01 6.25
C VAL A 200 -1.85 -23.71 6.58
N ASP A 201 -1.24 -24.56 7.38
CA ASP A 201 0.20 -24.50 7.69
C ASP A 201 0.67 -25.86 8.20
N LYS A 202 1.98 -26.15 8.13
CA LYS A 202 2.57 -27.32 8.81
C LYS A 202 2.69 -27.08 10.30
N ALA A 203 2.99 -25.83 10.68
CA ALA A 203 3.19 -25.43 12.06
C ALA A 203 1.85 -25.04 12.71
N PRO A 204 1.65 -25.35 14.00
CA PRO A 204 0.40 -25.04 14.69
C PRO A 204 0.19 -23.53 14.82
N LEU A 205 -1.07 -23.10 14.70
CA LEU A 205 -1.47 -21.73 15.02
C LEU A 205 -1.41 -21.48 16.54
N ASP A 206 -1.42 -20.20 16.93
CA ASP A 206 -1.59 -19.82 18.32
C ASP A 206 -2.90 -20.38 18.92
N LYS A 207 -2.86 -20.80 20.19
CA LYS A 207 -4.00 -21.43 20.88
C LYS A 207 -5.26 -20.56 20.87
N LYS A 208 -5.13 -19.23 20.96
CA LYS A 208 -6.26 -18.29 20.91
C LYS A 208 -6.91 -18.23 19.54
N ILE A 209 -6.15 -18.55 18.48
CA ILE A 209 -6.65 -18.62 17.12
C ILE A 209 -7.36 -19.96 16.90
N LEU A 210 -6.76 -21.07 17.34
CA LEU A 210 -7.37 -22.41 17.27
C LEU A 210 -8.69 -22.51 18.05
N ALA A 211 -8.84 -21.74 19.13
CA ALA A 211 -10.06 -21.74 19.93
C ALA A 211 -11.25 -21.02 19.27
N ALA A 212 -11.05 -20.33 18.14
CA ALA A 212 -12.13 -19.63 17.44
C ALA A 212 -13.03 -20.62 16.69
N SER A 213 -14.35 -20.53 16.91
CA SER A 213 -15.33 -21.49 16.38
C SER A 213 -15.43 -21.51 14.85
N ASN A 214 -15.10 -20.41 14.17
CA ASN A 214 -15.13 -20.29 12.72
C ASN A 214 -13.75 -20.53 12.06
N VAL A 215 -12.74 -20.97 12.80
CA VAL A 215 -11.41 -21.29 12.26
C VAL A 215 -11.25 -22.80 12.16
N THR A 216 -10.89 -23.29 10.97
CA THR A 216 -10.48 -24.68 10.73
C THR A 216 -8.99 -24.69 10.40
N TYR A 217 -8.19 -25.37 11.21
CA TYR A 217 -6.76 -25.55 10.96
C TYR A 217 -6.50 -26.85 10.19
N LEU A 218 -5.77 -26.75 9.09
CA LEU A 218 -5.28 -27.89 8.31
C LEU A 218 -3.76 -27.96 8.42
N ALA A 219 -3.27 -29.02 9.07
CA ALA A 219 -1.84 -29.28 9.27
C ALA A 219 -1.17 -29.81 7.99
N GLN A 220 -1.03 -28.97 6.97
CA GLN A 220 -0.60 -29.36 5.63
C GLN A 220 0.35 -28.34 4.99
N ASP A 221 1.12 -28.80 4.01
CA ASP A 221 1.91 -27.93 3.13
C ASP A 221 0.98 -27.18 2.15
N ALA A 222 0.94 -25.85 2.24
CA ALA A 222 0.13 -25.02 1.34
C ALA A 222 0.44 -25.26 -0.15
N PHE A 223 1.69 -25.60 -0.50
CA PHE A 223 2.09 -25.88 -1.89
C PHE A 223 1.70 -27.29 -2.37
N LYS A 224 1.25 -28.16 -1.46
CA LYS A 224 0.76 -29.51 -1.79
C LYS A 224 -0.73 -29.67 -1.53
N LEU A 225 -1.41 -28.60 -1.15
CA LEU A 225 -2.85 -28.61 -0.91
C LEU A 225 -3.58 -28.71 -2.25
N ARG A 226 -4.48 -29.68 -2.37
CA ARG A 226 -5.30 -29.84 -3.58
C ARG A 226 -6.66 -29.22 -3.39
N LYS A 227 -7.28 -28.76 -4.47
CA LYS A 227 -8.62 -28.16 -4.44
C LYS A 227 -9.66 -29.12 -3.88
N GLU A 228 -9.50 -30.41 -4.10
CA GLU A 228 -10.43 -31.45 -3.65
C GLU A 228 -10.30 -31.75 -2.15
N ASP A 229 -9.21 -31.30 -1.50
CA ASP A 229 -8.96 -31.50 -0.07
C ASP A 229 -9.64 -30.41 0.79
N VAL A 230 -10.23 -29.38 0.17
CA VAL A 230 -10.87 -28.24 0.84
C VAL A 230 -12.25 -27.97 0.25
N PRO A 231 -13.19 -27.40 1.02
CA PRO A 231 -14.43 -26.89 0.46
C PRO A 231 -14.15 -25.74 -0.52
N GLU A 232 -15.16 -25.40 -1.33
CA GLU A 232 -15.12 -24.20 -2.14
C GLU A 232 -14.93 -22.96 -1.26
N VAL A 233 -14.01 -22.09 -1.69
CA VAL A 233 -13.70 -20.82 -1.01
C VAL A 233 -13.88 -19.66 -1.97
N SER A 234 -14.23 -18.49 -1.43
CA SER A 234 -14.38 -17.25 -2.22
C SER A 234 -13.13 -16.37 -2.17
N TRP A 235 -12.26 -16.56 -1.17
CA TRP A 235 -11.00 -15.82 -0.99
C TRP A 235 -9.81 -16.73 -0.75
N LEU A 236 -8.66 -16.32 -1.28
CA LEU A 236 -7.36 -16.90 -0.96
C LEU A 236 -6.41 -15.80 -0.51
N LEU A 237 -5.75 -16.02 0.63
CA LEU A 237 -4.74 -15.13 1.16
C LEU A 237 -3.45 -15.90 1.42
N SER A 238 -2.30 -15.24 1.26
CA SER A 238 -1.00 -15.83 1.61
C SER A 238 0.07 -14.80 1.99
N ASP A 239 0.71 -14.97 3.15
CA ASP A 239 1.93 -14.25 3.56
C ASP A 239 3.16 -15.18 3.63
N ILE A 240 3.14 -16.30 2.88
CA ILE A 240 4.19 -17.32 2.93
C ILE A 240 5.56 -16.72 2.57
N ALA A 241 6.56 -17.03 3.39
CA ALA A 241 7.95 -16.78 3.07
C ALA A 241 8.44 -17.75 1.97
N CYS A 242 8.31 -17.38 0.70
CA CYS A 242 8.77 -18.16 -0.44
C CYS A 242 9.29 -17.26 -1.58
N TYR A 243 9.92 -17.88 -2.58
CA TYR A 243 10.34 -17.20 -3.80
C TYR A 243 9.12 -16.71 -4.62
N PRO A 244 9.20 -15.54 -5.28
CA PRO A 244 8.10 -15.00 -6.10
C PRO A 244 7.54 -15.98 -7.12
N GLU A 245 8.39 -16.75 -7.79
CA GLU A 245 8.02 -17.74 -8.81
C GLU A 245 7.16 -18.86 -8.20
N LYS A 246 7.52 -19.31 -7.01
CA LYS A 246 6.78 -20.35 -6.29
C LYS A 246 5.42 -19.84 -5.81
N LEU A 247 5.33 -18.58 -5.39
CA LEU A 247 4.05 -17.94 -5.10
C LEU A 247 3.21 -17.79 -6.37
N LEU A 248 3.82 -17.43 -7.49
CA LEU A 248 3.14 -17.28 -8.77
C LEU A 248 2.52 -18.60 -9.24
N GLU A 249 3.26 -19.71 -9.16
CA GLU A 249 2.75 -21.06 -9.45
C GLU A 249 1.54 -21.41 -8.57
N LEU A 250 1.62 -21.12 -7.26
CA LEU A 250 0.53 -21.35 -6.32
C LEU A 250 -0.71 -20.52 -6.69
N VAL A 251 -0.52 -19.22 -6.95
CA VAL A 251 -1.60 -18.31 -7.35
C VAL A 251 -2.23 -18.78 -8.66
N GLN A 252 -1.45 -19.13 -9.68
CA GLN A 252 -1.94 -19.62 -10.97
C GLN A 252 -2.71 -20.93 -10.81
N TYR A 253 -2.24 -21.86 -9.96
CA TYR A 253 -2.97 -23.09 -9.65
C TYR A 253 -4.35 -22.78 -9.06
N TRP A 254 -4.44 -21.93 -8.04
CA TRP A 254 -5.71 -21.59 -7.38
C TRP A 254 -6.61 -20.68 -8.21
N MET A 255 -6.03 -19.89 -9.11
CA MET A 255 -6.76 -19.08 -10.10
C MET A 255 -7.61 -19.92 -11.06
N THR A 256 -7.39 -21.23 -11.16
CA THR A 256 -8.26 -22.15 -11.92
C THR A 256 -9.51 -22.59 -11.14
N ALA A 257 -9.64 -22.23 -9.86
CA ALA A 257 -10.87 -22.40 -9.10
C ALA A 257 -11.77 -21.19 -9.29
N ASP A 258 -12.83 -21.34 -10.09
CA ASP A 258 -13.73 -20.23 -10.44
C ASP A 258 -14.48 -19.61 -9.25
N THR A 259 -14.56 -20.33 -8.13
CA THR A 259 -15.18 -19.86 -6.89
C THR A 259 -14.36 -18.76 -6.21
N ILE A 260 -13.03 -18.76 -6.39
CA ILE A 260 -12.14 -17.80 -5.75
C ILE A 260 -12.17 -16.49 -6.53
N LYS A 261 -12.82 -15.48 -5.96
CA LYS A 261 -13.00 -14.16 -6.57
C LYS A 261 -11.93 -13.16 -6.14
N THR A 262 -11.35 -13.35 -4.94
CA THR A 262 -10.35 -12.42 -4.42
C THR A 262 -9.09 -13.12 -3.94
N PHE A 263 -7.94 -12.56 -4.31
CA PHE A 263 -6.63 -12.96 -3.84
C PHE A 263 -5.94 -11.79 -3.14
N VAL A 264 -5.25 -12.05 -2.03
CA VAL A 264 -4.33 -11.12 -1.37
C VAL A 264 -3.07 -11.88 -1.00
N CYS A 265 -1.96 -11.59 -1.66
CA CYS A 265 -0.70 -12.31 -1.46
C CYS A 265 0.47 -11.37 -1.24
N THR A 266 1.40 -11.75 -0.36
CA THR A 266 2.66 -11.02 -0.19
C THR A 266 3.75 -11.65 -1.06
N VAL A 267 4.32 -10.88 -1.98
CA VAL A 267 5.49 -11.25 -2.78
C VAL A 267 6.75 -10.88 -2.01
N LYS A 268 7.50 -11.89 -1.52
CA LYS A 268 8.73 -11.66 -0.75
C LYS A 268 9.91 -11.44 -1.69
N LEU A 269 10.71 -10.43 -1.41
CA LEU A 269 11.94 -10.15 -2.15
C LEU A 269 13.12 -10.50 -1.25
N GLN A 270 13.93 -11.47 -1.67
CA GLN A 270 15.09 -11.93 -0.88
C GLN A 270 16.31 -11.02 -1.06
N ASP A 271 16.51 -10.50 -2.28
CA ASP A 271 17.68 -9.71 -2.68
C ASP A 271 17.27 -8.33 -3.23
N LYS A 272 18.16 -7.72 -4.02
CA LYS A 272 17.91 -6.49 -4.77
C LYS A 272 16.69 -6.69 -5.68
N PHE A 273 15.79 -5.70 -5.70
CA PHE A 273 14.63 -5.72 -6.57
C PHE A 273 15.05 -5.88 -8.03
N ASN A 274 14.44 -6.85 -8.72
CA ASN A 274 14.55 -7.07 -10.15
C ASN A 274 13.11 -7.06 -10.72
N PRO A 275 12.76 -6.12 -11.62
CA PRO A 275 11.42 -6.02 -12.18
C PRO A 275 10.89 -7.32 -12.80
N SER A 276 11.76 -8.15 -13.37
CA SER A 276 11.35 -9.44 -13.97
C SER A 276 10.73 -10.42 -12.95
N LEU A 277 11.07 -10.32 -11.66
CA LEU A 277 10.50 -11.17 -10.60
C LEU A 277 9.00 -10.95 -10.39
N VAL A 278 8.49 -9.81 -10.83
CA VAL A 278 7.12 -9.38 -10.55
C VAL A 278 6.31 -9.03 -11.80
N GLU A 279 6.95 -9.05 -12.97
CA GLU A 279 6.32 -8.72 -14.25
C GLU A 279 5.10 -9.61 -14.53
N ASP A 280 5.21 -10.90 -14.25
CA ASP A 280 4.11 -11.84 -14.49
C ASP A 280 2.94 -11.64 -13.52
N PHE A 281 3.19 -11.17 -12.29
CA PHE A 281 2.12 -10.73 -11.40
C PHE A 281 1.39 -9.50 -11.96
N GLN A 282 2.12 -8.55 -12.53
CA GLN A 282 1.54 -7.33 -13.13
C GLN A 282 0.76 -7.61 -14.42
N LYS A 283 1.13 -8.66 -15.17
CA LYS A 283 0.42 -9.09 -16.39
C LYS A 283 -0.93 -9.73 -16.11
N ILE A 284 -1.19 -10.19 -14.88
CA ILE A 284 -2.49 -10.78 -14.53
C ILE A 284 -3.58 -9.69 -14.61
N PRO A 285 -4.60 -9.84 -15.47
CA PRO A 285 -5.66 -8.83 -15.62
C PRO A 285 -6.39 -8.56 -14.32
N ASN A 286 -6.81 -7.31 -14.12
CA ASN A 286 -7.50 -6.83 -12.91
C ASN A 286 -6.72 -6.99 -11.60
N SER A 287 -5.42 -7.30 -11.69
CA SER A 287 -4.56 -7.34 -10.52
C SER A 287 -3.87 -6.00 -10.25
N LYS A 288 -3.41 -5.84 -9.02
CA LYS A 288 -2.60 -4.70 -8.56
C LYS A 288 -1.41 -5.25 -7.78
N LEU A 289 -0.25 -4.63 -7.97
CA LEU A 289 0.96 -4.91 -7.22
C LEU A 289 1.53 -3.58 -6.73
N PHE A 290 1.78 -3.47 -5.43
CA PHE A 290 2.25 -2.24 -4.79
C PHE A 290 2.97 -2.54 -3.48
N HIS A 291 3.78 -1.59 -3.01
CA HIS A 291 4.37 -1.60 -1.68
C HIS A 291 3.38 -0.97 -0.68
N LEU A 292 3.07 -1.69 0.40
CA LEU A 292 2.32 -1.17 1.53
C LEU A 292 3.25 -0.47 2.53
N TYR A 293 2.77 0.53 3.27
CA TYR A 293 3.53 1.13 4.37
C TYR A 293 3.93 0.09 5.43
N GLN A 294 3.09 -0.93 5.65
CA GLN A 294 3.34 -2.05 6.55
C GLN A 294 4.20 -3.17 5.93
N ASN A 295 4.60 -3.06 4.66
CA ASN A 295 5.56 -3.95 4.04
C ASN A 295 7.00 -3.55 4.37
N LYS A 296 7.87 -4.55 4.52
CA LYS A 296 9.32 -4.34 4.55
C LYS A 296 9.89 -4.45 3.12
N ASN A 297 10.83 -5.37 2.87
CA ASN A 297 11.33 -5.70 1.53
C ASN A 297 10.42 -6.75 0.86
N GLU A 298 9.16 -6.40 0.68
CA GLU A 298 8.13 -7.27 0.14
C GLU A 298 7.04 -6.40 -0.50
N LEU A 299 6.23 -6.99 -1.36
CA LEU A 299 5.14 -6.30 -2.06
C LEU A 299 3.82 -7.02 -1.76
N THR A 300 2.72 -6.30 -1.91
CA THR A 300 1.37 -6.86 -1.82
C THR A 300 0.76 -6.94 -3.21
N TRP A 301 0.29 -8.12 -3.57
CA TRP A 301 -0.43 -8.40 -4.79
C TRP A 301 -1.90 -8.70 -4.48
N ILE A 302 -2.81 -8.07 -5.23
CA ILE A 302 -4.25 -8.25 -5.09
C ILE A 302 -4.86 -8.55 -6.45
N LEU A 303 -5.83 -9.45 -6.48
CA LEU A 303 -6.69 -9.70 -7.63
C LEU A 303 -8.14 -9.76 -7.18
N GLN A 304 -9.04 -9.07 -7.88
CA GLN A 304 -10.49 -9.18 -7.73
C GLN A 304 -11.10 -9.49 -9.11
N ARG A 305 -11.91 -10.54 -9.20
CA ARG A 305 -12.54 -11.01 -10.44
C ARG A 305 -14.06 -10.90 -10.41
#